data_AF-A0A223Q3M4-F1
#
_entry.id   AF-A0A223Q3M4-F1
#
_cell.length_a   1.000
_cell.length_b   1.000
_cell.length_c   1.000
_cell.angle_alpha   90.00
_cell.angle_beta   90.00
_cell.angle_gamma   90.00
#
_symmetry.space_group_name_H-M   'P 1'
#
loop_
_entity.id
_entity.type
_entity.pdbx_description
1 polymer ?
#
loop_
_entity_poly.entity_id
_entity_poly.type
_entity_poly.pdbx_seq_one_letter_code
_entity_poly.pdbx_strand_id
1 'polypeptide(L)'
;MNDEYQAADASGFRICNTISLLVPAYQYQINCAWTKEVSLPAVEEFTCRLLLALQEVLPGEIRDYFGLSKRECDVLIETLIRNKLAVYTNDGHLTPSSMLMDRTKGSSSASPSLTKYEERIERPIFELLTKTIMPPSQHNRTRWGLPQIPVPPESKGWSVLAVADAFGDQYRAFLDFSKLSESETRKTRLYKVGTCDQMAPVNIQVDLEIGLLPTQAGNVEIIKRVAEKVGGTRQRPLSMDLEAKISDYLNSLRMPKDGMSPQEYCQEFKDEVLARYLDDRGLDINSWLIDHKDRKTGYGNQETRAMIGPLYDNNNRITLGRMLEDLSKDWPEGTIHSALWLSSSVPLWAANGTLLSDFCRKTAEKLSEAPHVKGKITAILPFDDKKEFGQLRSTYHNRIPNGIAFEGSDLQDRFEIFLIPGQLAVVQYHFQPSDDSAATVPIGYITRDPVRVAHIDNFLNSRLSGRGEGFVVWSEDSEKDITNHMEKDRLELIQSSSLGFPMTSQVKLTIRKPPRKW
;
A
#
# COMPACT_ATOMS: atom_id res chain seq x y z
N MET A 1 19.52 11.94 -2.88
CA MET A 1 18.69 11.21 -1.89
C MET A 1 18.71 9.77 -2.33
N ASN A 2 19.20 8.87 -1.47
CA ASN A 2 19.46 7.47 -1.80
C ASN A 2 18.14 6.75 -2.10
N ASP A 3 17.78 6.66 -3.37
CA ASP A 3 16.84 5.66 -3.86
C ASP A 3 17.56 4.31 -3.76
N GLU A 4 17.26 3.55 -2.71
CA GLU A 4 17.72 2.16 -2.59
C GLU A 4 17.32 1.42 -3.86
N TYR A 5 18.35 0.99 -4.60
CA TYR A 5 18.21 0.07 -5.71
C TYR A 5 17.53 -1.19 -5.17
N GLN A 6 16.28 -1.46 -5.57
CA GLN A 6 15.75 -2.82 -5.59
C GLN A 6 16.39 -3.58 -6.78
N ALA A 7 17.72 -3.61 -6.81
CA ALA A 7 18.42 -4.65 -7.54
C ALA A 7 18.10 -5.97 -6.84
N ALA A 8 18.03 -7.08 -7.58
CA ALA A 8 17.93 -8.38 -6.96
C ALA A 8 19.06 -8.49 -5.92
N ASP A 9 18.73 -8.85 -4.69
CA ASP A 9 19.75 -8.96 -3.65
C ASP A 9 20.75 -10.07 -4.01
N ALA A 10 21.78 -10.28 -3.18
CA ALA A 10 22.79 -11.31 -3.45
C ALA A 10 22.15 -12.70 -3.71
N SER A 11 21.01 -13.00 -3.07
CA SER A 11 20.27 -14.26 -3.23
C SER A 11 19.52 -14.36 -4.56
N GLY A 12 19.29 -13.24 -5.25
CA GLY A 12 18.45 -13.19 -6.46
C GLY A 12 16.99 -12.85 -6.18
N PHE A 13 16.62 -12.63 -4.91
CA PHE A 13 15.28 -12.18 -4.53
C PHE A 13 14.95 -10.83 -5.15
N ARG A 14 13.76 -10.72 -5.76
CA ARG A 14 13.26 -9.49 -6.35
C ARG A 14 11.80 -9.28 -5.98
N ILE A 15 11.45 -8.08 -5.54
CA ILE A 15 10.06 -7.63 -5.46
C ILE A 15 9.59 -7.34 -6.89
N CYS A 16 8.57 -8.05 -7.33
CA CYS A 16 8.07 -7.99 -8.70
C CYS A 16 6.71 -7.29 -8.79
N ASN A 17 5.94 -7.20 -7.71
CA ASN A 17 4.71 -6.40 -7.70
C ASN A 17 4.40 -5.94 -6.28
N THR A 18 3.76 -4.78 -6.15
CA THR A 18 3.24 -4.28 -4.87
C THR A 18 1.78 -3.92 -5.06
N ILE A 19 0.90 -4.59 -4.34
CA ILE A 19 -0.56 -4.41 -4.39
C ILE A 19 -1.01 -3.74 -3.10
N SER A 20 -1.75 -2.63 -3.21
CA SER A 20 -2.33 -1.93 -2.07
C SER A 20 -3.77 -2.36 -1.87
N LEU A 21 -4.11 -2.79 -0.65
CA LEU A 21 -5.45 -3.17 -0.23
C LEU A 21 -5.96 -2.27 0.90
N LEU A 22 -7.28 -2.17 1.05
CA LEU A 22 -7.90 -1.48 2.17
C LEU A 22 -8.41 -2.49 3.20
N VAL A 23 -7.84 -2.41 4.40
CA VAL A 23 -8.34 -3.10 5.58
C VAL A 23 -9.41 -2.21 6.23
N PRO A 24 -10.65 -2.68 6.35
CA PRO A 24 -11.73 -1.93 6.98
C PRO A 24 -11.50 -1.80 8.49
N ALA A 25 -11.75 -0.62 9.04
CA ALA A 25 -11.50 -0.28 10.43
C ALA A 25 -12.54 0.71 10.99
N TYR A 26 -12.63 0.82 12.30
CA TYR A 26 -13.34 1.90 12.99
C TYR A 26 -12.37 2.67 13.89
N GLN A 27 -12.49 4.00 13.85
CA GLN A 27 -11.93 4.82 14.90
C GLN A 27 -12.91 4.85 16.07
N TYR A 28 -12.39 4.78 17.29
CA TYR A 28 -13.17 4.94 18.52
C TYR A 28 -12.66 6.14 19.29
N GLN A 29 -13.51 6.71 20.13
CA GLN A 29 -13.14 7.70 21.13
C GLN A 29 -13.32 7.05 22.50
N ILE A 30 -12.22 6.87 23.23
CA ILE A 30 -12.21 6.19 24.52
C ILE A 30 -11.73 7.17 25.60
N ASN A 31 -12.61 7.45 26.55
CA ASN A 31 -12.23 8.13 27.78
C ASN A 31 -11.50 7.10 28.65
N CYS A 32 -10.25 7.37 28.98
CA CYS A 32 -9.45 6.47 29.81
C CYS A 32 -8.61 7.27 30.81
N ALA A 33 -8.11 6.57 31.82
CA ALA A 33 -7.14 7.12 32.73
C ALA A 33 -5.92 6.23 32.74
N TRP A 34 -4.76 6.86 32.66
CA TRP A 34 -3.48 6.19 32.76
C TRP A 34 -2.70 6.69 33.98
N THR A 35 -1.73 5.90 34.41
CA THR A 35 -0.79 6.25 35.47
C THR A 35 0.60 6.31 34.87
N LYS A 36 1.35 7.35 35.20
CA LYS A 36 2.74 7.55 34.75
C LYS A 36 3.67 7.66 35.94
N GLU A 37 4.78 6.94 35.90
CA GLU A 37 5.86 7.15 36.87
C GLU A 37 6.68 8.40 36.50
N VAL A 38 6.66 9.40 37.38
CA VAL A 38 7.36 10.66 37.22
C VAL A 38 8.46 10.75 38.29
N SER A 39 9.65 11.22 37.88
CA SER A 39 10.74 11.49 38.80
C SER A 39 10.37 12.64 39.73
N LEU A 40 10.85 12.56 40.97
CA LEU A 40 10.74 13.66 41.92
C LEU A 40 11.60 14.85 41.48
N PRO A 41 11.25 16.09 41.86
CA PRO A 41 12.17 17.21 41.82
C PRO A 41 13.46 16.89 42.60
N ALA A 42 14.59 17.46 42.20
CA ALA A 42 15.91 17.07 42.73
C ALA A 42 15.96 17.10 44.27
N VAL A 43 15.47 18.17 44.91
CA VAL A 43 15.50 18.30 46.38
C VAL A 43 14.65 17.22 47.06
N GLU A 44 13.45 16.93 46.53
CA GLU A 44 12.59 15.85 47.03
C GLU A 44 13.22 14.47 46.84
N GLU A 45 13.84 14.21 45.68
CA GLU A 45 14.53 12.97 45.38
C GLU A 45 15.70 12.72 46.33
N PHE A 46 16.58 13.71 46.48
CA PHE A 46 17.74 13.59 47.35
C PHE A 46 17.35 13.48 48.82
N THR A 47 16.28 14.16 49.24
CA THR A 47 15.75 13.99 50.60
C THR A 47 15.24 12.57 50.83
N CYS A 48 14.51 11.99 49.86
CA CYS A 48 14.08 10.59 49.95
C CYS A 48 15.28 9.62 50.02
N ARG A 49 16.34 9.86 49.24
CA ARG A 49 17.58 9.06 49.31
C ARG A 49 18.27 9.18 50.67
N LEU A 50 18.28 10.39 51.25
CA LEU A 50 18.83 10.64 52.59
C LEU A 50 18.04 9.87 53.66
N LEU A 51 16.70 9.90 53.59
CA LEU A 51 15.85 9.13 54.50
C LEU A 51 16.06 7.61 54.35
N LEU A 52 16.24 7.11 53.13
CA LEU A 52 16.55 5.69 52.91
C LEU A 52 17.96 5.31 53.42
N ALA A 53 18.92 6.22 53.34
CA ALA A 53 20.29 5.97 53.80
C ALA A 53 20.41 6.03 55.32
N LEU A 54 19.77 7.00 55.96
CA LEU A 54 19.90 7.29 57.39
C LEU A 54 18.79 6.72 58.25
N GLN A 55 17.67 6.30 57.64
CA GLN A 55 16.45 5.77 58.26
C GLN A 55 15.68 6.79 59.12
N GLU A 56 16.37 7.61 59.92
CA GLU A 56 15.80 8.66 60.76
C GLU A 56 16.62 9.95 60.60
N VAL A 57 15.95 11.07 60.31
CA VAL A 57 16.61 12.37 60.10
C VAL A 57 15.74 13.49 60.69
N LEU A 58 16.35 14.46 61.37
CA LEU A 58 15.62 15.64 61.87
C LEU A 58 15.34 16.63 60.72
N PRO A 59 14.18 17.30 60.71
CA PRO A 59 13.90 18.41 59.78
C PRO A 59 15.02 19.45 59.67
N GLY A 60 15.64 19.80 60.80
CA GLY A 60 16.74 20.76 60.83
C GLY A 60 17.99 20.29 60.09
N GLU A 61 18.28 18.98 60.11
CA GLU A 61 19.43 18.40 59.40
C GLU A 61 19.20 18.41 57.89
N ILE A 62 17.96 18.15 57.45
CA ILE A 62 17.56 18.27 56.03
C ILE A 62 17.74 19.73 55.58
N ARG A 63 17.25 20.67 56.38
CA ARG A 63 17.38 22.11 56.10
C ARG A 63 18.85 22.50 55.91
N ASP A 64 19.70 22.12 56.86
CA ASP A 64 21.09 22.52 56.89
C ASP A 64 21.89 21.82 55.77
N TYR A 65 21.58 20.55 55.46
CA TYR A 65 22.20 19.80 54.36
C TYR A 65 21.92 20.42 52.98
N PHE A 66 20.69 20.84 52.71
CA PHE A 66 20.30 21.45 51.43
C PHE A 66 20.45 22.98 51.40
N GLY A 67 20.79 23.63 52.52
CA GLY A 67 20.89 25.09 52.63
C GLY A 67 19.55 25.81 52.46
N LEU A 68 18.45 25.17 52.86
CA LEU A 68 17.10 25.72 52.73
C LEU A 68 16.80 26.73 53.84
N SER A 69 15.95 27.72 53.56
CA SER A 69 15.31 28.49 54.62
C SER A 69 14.35 27.61 55.42
N LYS A 70 14.00 28.04 56.64
CA LYS A 70 13.01 27.31 57.48
C LYS A 70 11.70 27.09 56.71
N ARG A 71 11.19 28.12 56.03
CA ARG A 71 9.95 28.04 55.25
C ARG A 71 10.03 27.05 54.10
N GLU A 72 11.15 27.00 53.38
CA GLU A 72 11.35 26.04 52.28
C GLU A 72 11.44 24.60 52.78
N CYS A 73 12.13 24.38 53.90
CA CYS A 73 12.20 23.07 54.54
C CYS A 73 10.81 22.59 55.00
N ASP A 74 10.01 23.46 55.62
CA ASP A 74 8.66 23.13 56.06
C ASP A 74 7.79 22.71 54.84
N VAL A 75 7.84 23.47 53.74
CA VAL A 75 7.12 23.16 52.49
C VAL A 75 7.58 21.83 51.86
N LEU A 76 8.89 21.55 51.88
CA LEU A 76 9.45 20.29 51.40
C LEU A 76 8.91 19.11 52.20
N ILE A 77 8.97 19.20 53.53
CA ILE A 77 8.53 18.13 54.42
C ILE A 77 7.01 17.89 54.28
N GLU A 78 6.22 18.96 54.28
CA GLU A 78 4.78 18.86 54.04
C GLU A 78 4.48 18.19 52.69
N THR A 79 5.27 18.49 51.66
CA THR A 79 5.13 17.86 50.34
C THR A 79 5.47 16.38 50.36
N LEU A 80 6.56 15.98 51.00
CA LEU A 80 6.95 14.57 51.13
C LEU A 80 5.92 13.76 51.94
N ILE A 81 5.38 14.31 53.03
CA ILE A 81 4.35 13.66 53.84
C ILE A 81 3.04 13.55 53.06
N ARG A 82 2.61 14.63 52.41
CA ARG A 82 1.39 14.66 51.56
C ARG A 82 1.46 13.61 50.45
N ASN A 83 2.64 13.44 49.85
CA ASN A 83 2.90 12.43 48.82
C ASN A 83 3.15 11.02 49.39
N LYS A 84 3.01 10.84 50.71
CA LYS A 84 3.24 9.59 51.44
C LYS A 84 4.64 9.01 51.24
N LEU A 85 5.65 9.86 51.07
CA LEU A 85 7.06 9.47 50.91
C LEU A 85 7.81 9.44 52.25
N ALA A 86 7.36 10.23 53.22
CA ALA A 86 7.96 10.30 54.55
C ALA A 86 6.88 10.36 55.64
N VAL A 87 7.22 9.95 56.87
CA VAL A 87 6.35 9.98 58.04
C VAL A 87 7.13 10.47 59.25
N TYR A 88 6.47 11.19 60.16
CA TYR A 88 7.06 11.56 61.45
C TYR A 88 7.09 10.39 62.42
N THR A 89 8.20 10.23 63.14
CA THR A 89 8.26 9.39 64.34
C THR A 89 7.67 10.14 65.53
N ASN A 90 7.41 9.41 66.62
CA ASN A 90 6.92 10.01 67.87
C ASN A 90 7.90 11.05 68.45
N ASP A 91 9.17 10.92 68.12
CA ASP A 91 10.26 11.80 68.58
C ASP A 91 10.54 12.97 67.62
N GLY A 92 9.67 13.19 66.63
CA GLY A 92 9.77 14.33 65.70
C GLY A 92 10.80 14.17 64.57
N HIS A 93 11.37 12.97 64.39
CA HIS A 93 12.24 12.68 63.25
C HIS A 93 11.41 12.30 62.02
N LEU A 94 11.98 12.45 60.83
CA LEU A 94 11.41 11.94 59.59
C LEU A 94 12.01 10.58 59.26
N THR A 95 11.14 9.64 58.88
CA THR A 95 11.49 8.30 58.39
C THR A 95 10.92 8.09 56.99
N PRO A 96 11.54 7.23 56.16
CA PRO A 96 10.96 6.81 54.89
C PRO A 96 9.66 6.05 55.15
N SER A 97 8.61 6.35 54.37
CA SER A 97 7.35 5.62 54.48
C SER A 97 7.47 4.18 53.95
N SER A 98 6.51 3.32 54.29
CA SER A 98 6.40 1.98 53.69
C SER A 98 6.27 2.03 52.16
N MET A 99 5.54 3.01 51.62
CA MET A 99 5.41 3.21 50.18
C MET A 99 6.74 3.55 49.50
N LEU A 100 7.58 4.38 50.13
CA LEU A 100 8.91 4.71 49.63
C LEU A 100 9.83 3.48 49.69
N MET A 101 9.79 2.73 50.80
CA MET A 101 10.54 1.49 50.99
C MET A 101 10.21 0.44 49.93
N ASP A 102 8.92 0.19 49.68
CA ASP A 102 8.48 -0.82 48.70
C ASP A 102 8.92 -0.47 47.28
N ARG A 103 8.79 0.80 46.89
CA ARG A 103 9.16 1.28 45.54
C ARG A 103 10.67 1.20 45.27
N THR A 104 11.48 1.40 46.31
CA THR A 104 12.94 1.42 46.20
C THR A 104 13.59 0.11 46.64
N LYS A 105 12.79 -0.86 47.13
CA LYS A 105 13.25 -2.07 47.84
C LYS A 105 14.22 -1.73 48.97
N GLY A 106 13.99 -0.58 49.63
CA GLY A 106 14.83 -0.04 50.70
C GLY A 106 16.23 0.44 50.25
N SER A 107 16.51 0.50 48.95
CA SER A 107 17.82 0.90 48.44
C SER A 107 17.93 2.42 48.28
N SER A 108 18.92 3.03 48.93
CA SER A 108 19.27 4.46 48.75
C SER A 108 19.86 4.79 47.37
N SER A 109 20.25 3.78 46.59
CA SER A 109 20.74 3.96 45.21
C SER A 109 19.62 3.98 44.16
N ALA A 110 18.41 3.52 44.51
CA ALA A 110 17.27 3.55 43.62
C ALA A 110 16.68 4.97 43.54
N SER A 111 16.26 5.39 42.34
CA SER A 111 15.56 6.67 42.15
C SER A 111 14.09 6.54 42.55
N PRO A 112 13.62 7.24 43.60
CA PRO A 112 12.20 7.28 43.93
C PRO A 112 11.38 7.99 42.85
N SER A 113 10.15 7.52 42.64
CA SER A 113 9.21 8.07 41.65
C SER A 113 7.81 8.21 42.26
N LEU A 114 7.02 9.13 41.71
CA LEU A 114 5.60 9.27 42.00
C LEU A 114 4.75 8.73 40.86
N THR A 115 3.60 8.19 41.21
CA THR A 115 2.60 7.78 40.23
C THR A 115 1.63 8.93 40.01
N LYS A 116 1.69 9.55 38.84
CA LYS A 116 0.76 10.60 38.44
C LYS A 116 -0.42 9.97 37.72
N TYR A 117 -1.63 10.27 38.19
CA TYR A 117 -2.89 9.92 37.52
C TYR A 117 -3.26 11.02 36.52
N GLU A 118 -3.62 10.63 35.29
CA GLU A 118 -4.11 11.57 34.28
C GLU A 118 -5.27 10.95 33.49
N GLU A 119 -6.34 11.73 33.32
CA GLU A 119 -7.46 11.38 32.45
C GLU A 119 -7.22 11.89 31.03
N ARG A 120 -7.54 11.07 30.04
CA ARG A 120 -7.33 11.36 28.62
C ARG A 120 -8.46 10.82 27.77
N ILE A 121 -8.58 11.42 26.58
CA ILE A 121 -9.41 10.92 25.51
C ILE A 121 -8.48 10.39 24.44
N GLU A 122 -8.45 9.08 24.28
CA GLU A 122 -7.64 8.41 23.27
C GLU A 122 -8.51 8.02 22.07
N ARG A 123 -7.87 7.91 20.90
CA ARG A 123 -8.54 7.62 19.64
C ARG A 123 -7.96 6.40 18.92
N PRO A 124 -8.04 5.20 19.51
CA PRO A 124 -7.54 3.99 18.88
C PRO A 124 -8.32 3.68 17.60
N ILE A 125 -7.65 3.04 16.67
CA ILE A 125 -8.25 2.49 15.45
C ILE A 125 -8.15 0.99 15.55
N PHE A 126 -9.28 0.31 15.40
CA PHE A 126 -9.33 -1.14 15.35
C PHE A 126 -9.70 -1.58 13.95
N GLU A 127 -8.90 -2.47 13.37
CA GLU A 127 -9.28 -3.14 12.13
C GLU A 127 -10.35 -4.20 12.40
N LEU A 128 -11.27 -4.39 11.44
CA LEU A 128 -12.48 -5.19 11.63
C LEU A 128 -12.29 -6.66 11.25
N LEU A 129 -11.14 -7.08 10.75
CA LEU A 129 -10.91 -8.48 10.37
C LEU A 129 -10.49 -9.30 11.59
N THR A 130 -9.55 -8.77 12.39
CA THR A 130 -8.98 -9.44 13.57
C THR A 130 -9.12 -8.64 14.87
N LYS A 131 -9.76 -7.46 14.84
CA LYS A 131 -10.01 -6.62 16.01
C LYS A 131 -8.74 -6.14 16.70
N THR A 132 -7.68 -5.95 15.92
CA THR A 132 -6.37 -5.49 16.38
C THR A 132 -6.24 -3.98 16.27
N ILE A 133 -5.50 -3.36 17.21
CA ILE A 133 -5.18 -1.94 17.15
C ILE A 133 -4.17 -1.69 16.03
N MET A 134 -4.48 -0.71 15.20
CA MET A 134 -3.63 -0.23 14.12
C MET A 134 -3.30 1.25 14.33
N PRO A 135 -2.13 1.73 13.89
CA PRO A 135 -1.79 3.14 13.97
C PRO A 135 -2.71 3.99 13.08
N PRO A 136 -2.78 5.29 13.35
CA PRO A 136 -3.51 6.21 12.51
C PRO A 136 -2.92 6.25 11.09
N SER A 137 -3.70 5.82 10.09
CA SER A 137 -3.36 5.98 8.68
C SER A 137 -3.26 7.46 8.33
N GLN A 138 -2.18 7.85 7.65
CA GLN A 138 -2.11 9.17 7.03
C GLN A 138 -3.22 9.31 5.99
N HIS A 139 -3.81 10.50 5.91
CA HIS A 139 -4.86 10.79 4.94
C HIS A 139 -4.22 10.91 3.56
N ASN A 140 -4.37 9.89 2.72
CA ASN A 140 -3.89 9.91 1.34
C ASN A 140 -5.08 9.71 0.39
N ARG A 141 -5.27 10.65 -0.55
CA ARG A 141 -6.36 10.56 -1.54
C ARG A 141 -6.19 9.37 -2.48
N THR A 142 -4.96 8.93 -2.73
CA THR A 142 -4.70 7.87 -3.71
C THR A 142 -5.16 6.48 -3.25
N ARG A 143 -5.49 6.32 -1.95
CA ARG A 143 -6.07 5.10 -1.39
C ARG A 143 -7.52 4.88 -1.79
N TRP A 144 -8.24 5.94 -2.16
CA TRP A 144 -9.67 5.85 -2.50
C TRP A 144 -9.85 5.08 -3.81
N GLY A 145 -10.72 4.07 -3.80
CA GLY A 145 -10.94 3.18 -4.94
C GLY A 145 -10.00 1.98 -5.01
N LEU A 146 -9.12 1.78 -4.02
CA LEU A 146 -8.38 0.53 -3.87
C LEU A 146 -9.33 -0.62 -3.44
N PRO A 147 -9.02 -1.88 -3.78
CA PRO A 147 -9.81 -3.02 -3.34
C PRO A 147 -9.88 -3.11 -1.83
N GLN A 148 -11.10 -3.23 -1.29
CA GLN A 148 -11.34 -3.36 0.14
C GLN A 148 -11.63 -4.81 0.50
N ILE A 149 -11.00 -5.28 1.58
CA ILE A 149 -11.22 -6.61 2.11
C ILE A 149 -12.61 -6.65 2.75
N PRO A 150 -13.47 -7.62 2.41
CA PRO A 150 -14.80 -7.73 2.99
C PRO A 150 -14.72 -8.08 4.48
N VAL A 151 -15.51 -7.40 5.31
CA VAL A 151 -15.64 -7.73 6.73
C VAL A 151 -16.51 -8.97 6.88
N PRO A 152 -16.01 -10.04 7.51
CA PRO A 152 -16.82 -11.22 7.82
C PRO A 152 -18.03 -10.86 8.70
N PRO A 153 -19.21 -11.47 8.52
CA PRO A 153 -20.40 -11.17 9.32
C PRO A 153 -20.18 -11.26 10.84
N GLU A 154 -19.37 -12.21 11.30
CA GLU A 154 -19.00 -12.41 12.70
C GLU A 154 -18.18 -11.26 13.30
N SER A 155 -17.53 -10.47 12.45
CA SER A 155 -16.80 -9.27 12.85
C SER A 155 -17.63 -8.00 12.70
N LYS A 156 -18.85 -8.09 12.17
CA LYS A 156 -19.79 -6.96 12.12
C LYS A 156 -20.50 -6.83 13.47
N GLY A 157 -20.46 -5.62 14.03
CA GLY A 157 -21.13 -5.31 15.29
C GLY A 157 -20.23 -5.58 16.50
N TRP A 158 -19.54 -4.55 16.94
CA TRP A 158 -18.70 -4.60 18.13
C TRP A 158 -19.41 -3.88 19.28
N SER A 159 -19.65 -4.59 20.38
CA SER A 159 -20.27 -3.96 21.55
C SER A 159 -19.28 -2.99 22.21
N VAL A 160 -19.79 -1.91 22.80
CA VAL A 160 -18.97 -0.91 23.50
C VAL A 160 -18.09 -1.55 24.58
N LEU A 161 -18.61 -2.54 25.30
CA LEU A 161 -17.85 -3.30 26.31
C LEU A 161 -16.70 -4.09 25.68
N ALA A 162 -16.97 -4.80 24.58
CA ALA A 162 -15.92 -5.57 23.89
C ALA A 162 -14.79 -4.67 23.34
N VAL A 163 -15.12 -3.45 22.91
CA VAL A 163 -14.10 -2.47 22.46
C VAL A 163 -13.26 -1.99 23.65
N ALA A 164 -13.91 -1.69 24.79
CA ALA A 164 -13.23 -1.26 26.00
C ALA A 164 -12.26 -2.35 26.52
N ASP A 165 -12.70 -3.60 26.54
CA ASP A 165 -11.88 -4.75 26.93
C ASP A 165 -10.71 -4.94 25.96
N ALA A 166 -10.97 -4.94 24.64
CA ALA A 166 -9.92 -5.06 23.63
C ALA A 166 -8.91 -3.92 23.69
N PHE A 167 -9.35 -2.69 23.99
CA PHE A 167 -8.44 -1.56 24.23
C PHE A 167 -7.59 -1.78 25.47
N GLY A 168 -8.16 -2.33 26.53
CA GLY A 168 -7.41 -2.73 27.73
C GLY A 168 -6.30 -3.74 27.42
N ASP A 169 -6.65 -4.81 26.72
CA ASP A 169 -5.74 -5.90 26.36
C ASP A 169 -4.62 -5.43 25.41
N GLN A 170 -4.95 -4.53 24.48
CA GLN A 170 -4.02 -4.06 23.45
C GLN A 170 -3.42 -2.67 23.73
N TYR A 171 -3.61 -2.14 24.94
CA TYR A 171 -3.16 -0.81 25.31
C TYR A 171 -1.65 -0.59 25.10
N ARG A 172 -0.84 -1.64 25.30
CA ARG A 172 0.60 -1.58 25.03
C ARG A 172 0.90 -1.34 23.55
N ALA A 173 0.24 -2.09 22.66
CA ALA A 173 0.36 -1.88 21.22
C ALA A 173 -0.10 -0.47 20.83
N PHE A 174 -1.18 0.03 21.45
CA PHE A 174 -1.61 1.41 21.27
C PHE A 174 -0.54 2.45 21.63
N LEU A 175 0.14 2.27 22.77
CA LEU A 175 1.24 3.17 23.16
C LEU A 175 2.42 3.11 22.18
N ASP A 176 2.70 1.97 21.55
CA ASP A 176 3.75 1.84 20.53
C ASP A 176 3.44 2.59 19.22
N PHE A 177 2.18 3.01 19.04
CA PHE A 177 1.73 3.88 17.96
C PHE A 177 1.65 5.35 18.38
N SER A 178 1.73 5.64 19.67
CA SER A 178 1.76 7.00 20.19
C SER A 178 3.11 7.68 19.93
N LYS A 179 3.16 9.01 20.04
CA LYS A 179 4.40 9.79 19.89
C LYS A 179 5.26 9.80 21.16
N LEU A 180 4.97 8.94 22.15
CA LEU A 180 5.73 8.87 23.39
C LEU A 180 7.11 8.25 23.17
N SER A 181 8.09 8.65 23.98
CA SER A 181 9.39 7.98 23.99
C SER A 181 9.27 6.58 24.57
N GLU A 182 10.18 5.67 24.20
CA GLU A 182 10.16 4.28 24.70
C GLU A 182 10.24 4.20 26.23
N SER A 183 11.03 5.09 26.85
CA SER A 183 11.14 5.22 28.31
C SER A 183 9.80 5.60 28.95
N GLU A 184 9.04 6.51 28.32
CA GLU A 184 7.72 6.91 28.80
C GLU A 184 6.69 5.80 28.61
N THR A 185 6.66 5.15 27.43
CA THR A 185 5.77 4.01 27.17
C THR A 185 5.97 2.88 28.18
N ARG A 186 7.21 2.62 28.60
CA ARG A 186 7.52 1.64 29.65
C ARG A 186 7.06 2.05 31.05
N LYS A 187 6.90 3.35 31.31
CA LYS A 187 6.47 3.91 32.62
C LYS A 187 4.99 4.27 32.69
N THR A 188 4.27 4.15 31.58
CA THR A 188 2.83 4.39 31.50
C THR A 188 2.04 3.10 31.65
N ARG A 189 0.98 3.10 32.44
CA ARG A 189 0.06 1.97 32.63
C ARG A 189 -1.38 2.44 32.50
N LEU A 190 -2.22 1.65 31.83
CA LEU A 190 -3.66 1.89 31.84
C LEU A 190 -4.21 1.61 33.24
N TYR A 191 -4.95 2.57 33.78
CA TYR A 191 -5.57 2.45 35.09
C TYR A 191 -7.06 2.16 34.99
N LYS A 192 -7.76 2.86 34.09
CA LYS A 192 -9.20 2.68 33.87
C LYS A 192 -9.57 2.95 32.43
N VAL A 193 -10.46 2.11 31.89
CA VAL A 193 -11.22 2.41 30.67
C VAL A 193 -12.60 2.91 31.08
N GLY A 194 -12.98 4.06 30.55
CA GLY A 194 -14.26 4.72 30.77
C GLY A 194 -15.22 4.48 29.61
N THR A 195 -15.92 5.54 29.19
CA THR A 195 -16.86 5.46 28.08
C THR A 195 -16.13 5.28 26.74
N CYS A 196 -16.77 4.56 25.83
CA CYS A 196 -16.26 4.30 24.49
C CYS A 196 -17.36 4.61 23.47
N ASP A 197 -17.05 5.48 22.52
CA ASP A 197 -17.94 5.88 21.43
C ASP A 197 -17.32 5.49 20.09
N GLN A 198 -18.11 4.82 19.24
CA GLN A 198 -17.68 4.51 17.88
C GLN A 198 -17.75 5.77 17.02
N MET A 199 -16.65 6.08 16.32
CA MET A 199 -16.57 7.19 15.38
C MET A 199 -16.77 6.70 13.94
N ALA A 200 -16.28 7.47 12.96
CA ALA A 200 -16.42 7.16 11.55
C ALA A 200 -15.67 5.87 11.15
N PRO A 201 -16.17 5.13 10.13
CA PRO A 201 -15.40 4.09 9.48
C PRO A 201 -14.15 4.71 8.85
N VAL A 202 -13.04 3.98 8.95
CA VAL A 202 -11.77 4.33 8.33
C VAL A 202 -11.23 3.11 7.59
N ASN A 203 -10.45 3.35 6.55
CA ASN A 203 -9.78 2.29 5.80
C ASN A 203 -8.28 2.47 5.94
N ILE A 204 -7.61 1.39 6.34
CA ILE A 204 -6.15 1.34 6.50
C ILE A 204 -5.59 0.74 5.22
N GLN A 205 -4.65 1.44 4.59
CA GLN A 205 -3.95 0.91 3.43
C GLN A 205 -2.82 -0.03 3.90
N VAL A 206 -2.83 -1.26 3.39
CA VAL A 206 -1.73 -2.22 3.53
C VAL A 206 -1.14 -2.51 2.16
N ASP A 207 0.18 -2.66 2.09
CA ASP A 207 0.88 -2.98 0.86
C ASP A 207 1.36 -4.44 0.93
N LEU A 208 0.91 -5.24 -0.04
CA LEU A 208 1.34 -6.62 -0.29
C LEU A 208 2.44 -6.60 -1.34
N GLU A 209 3.65 -6.92 -0.92
CA GLU A 209 4.79 -7.15 -1.82
C GLU A 209 4.82 -8.62 -2.25
N ILE A 210 4.91 -8.83 -3.56
CA ILE A 210 5.05 -10.14 -4.19
C ILE A 210 6.46 -10.21 -4.72
N GLY A 211 7.29 -11.00 -4.06
CA GLY A 211 8.67 -11.24 -4.45
C GLY A 211 8.87 -12.66 -4.98
N LEU A 212 9.80 -12.77 -5.91
CA LEU A 212 10.21 -14.03 -6.52
C LEU A 212 11.69 -14.27 -6.19
N LEU A 213 11.99 -15.47 -5.71
CA LEU A 213 13.34 -15.92 -5.43
C LEU A 213 13.65 -17.15 -6.32
N PRO A 214 14.53 -17.01 -7.32
CA PRO A 214 14.93 -18.16 -8.11
C PRO A 214 15.75 -19.15 -7.27
N THR A 215 15.57 -20.45 -7.51
CA THR A 215 16.27 -21.51 -6.80
C THR A 215 17.09 -22.39 -7.75
N GLN A 216 18.14 -23.03 -7.21
CA GLN A 216 18.98 -23.98 -7.93
C GLN A 216 18.25 -25.28 -8.28
N ALA A 217 17.11 -25.57 -7.62
CA ALA A 217 16.31 -26.77 -7.85
C ALA A 217 15.39 -26.63 -9.09
N GLY A 218 15.33 -25.46 -9.71
CA GLY A 218 14.53 -25.21 -10.92
C GLY A 218 13.17 -24.59 -10.66
N ASN A 219 12.70 -24.56 -9.40
CA ASN A 219 11.47 -23.87 -9.02
C ASN A 219 11.73 -22.43 -8.55
N VAL A 220 10.72 -21.57 -8.66
CA VAL A 220 10.74 -20.23 -8.04
C VAL A 220 10.06 -20.30 -6.68
N GLU A 221 10.65 -19.68 -5.66
CA GLU A 221 10.00 -19.46 -4.38
C GLU A 221 9.24 -18.12 -4.41
N ILE A 222 7.99 -18.12 -3.97
CA ILE A 222 7.11 -16.96 -3.96
C ILE A 222 7.02 -16.45 -2.54
N ILE A 223 7.55 -15.26 -2.31
CA ILE A 223 7.57 -14.63 -0.99
C ILE A 223 6.56 -13.49 -1.01
N LYS A 224 5.47 -13.65 -0.26
CA LYS A 224 4.48 -12.60 -0.04
C LYS A 224 4.78 -11.91 1.28
N ARG A 225 5.00 -10.60 1.27
CA ARG A 225 5.17 -9.80 2.48
C ARG A 225 4.06 -8.78 2.53
N VAL A 226 3.31 -8.77 3.63
CA VAL A 226 2.31 -7.73 3.84
C VAL A 226 2.82 -6.81 4.93
N ALA A 227 2.85 -5.53 4.62
CA ALA A 227 3.22 -4.54 5.60
C ALA A 227 2.20 -3.41 5.63
N GLU A 228 1.99 -2.90 6.84
CA GLU A 228 1.37 -1.60 6.99
C GLU A 228 2.36 -0.50 6.64
N LYS A 229 1.89 0.50 5.90
CA LYS A 229 2.65 1.72 5.61
C LYS A 229 2.48 2.75 6.73
N VAL A 230 3.45 2.84 7.62
CA VAL A 230 3.52 3.82 8.73
C VAL A 230 4.24 5.09 8.24
N GLY A 231 3.57 5.88 7.41
CA GLY A 231 4.13 7.11 6.82
C GLY A 231 4.90 6.89 5.52
N GLY A 232 5.92 7.71 5.24
CA GLY A 232 6.61 7.70 3.93
C GLY A 232 7.52 6.49 3.70
N THR A 233 8.23 6.03 4.74
CA THR A 233 9.33 5.04 4.62
C THR A 233 9.28 3.90 5.64
N ARG A 234 8.45 4.01 6.70
CA ARG A 234 8.41 2.97 7.74
C ARG A 234 7.33 1.96 7.39
N GLN A 235 7.71 0.70 7.23
CA GLN A 235 6.79 -0.43 7.15
C GLN A 235 6.73 -1.14 8.51
N ARG A 236 5.56 -1.63 8.90
CA ARG A 236 5.41 -2.52 10.07
C ARG A 236 4.78 -3.85 9.62
N PRO A 237 5.30 -4.99 10.07
CA PRO A 237 4.66 -6.28 9.83
C PRO A 237 3.29 -6.32 10.50
N LEU A 238 2.37 -7.05 9.88
CA LEU A 238 1.02 -7.25 10.42
C LEU A 238 1.02 -8.41 11.42
N SER A 239 -0.09 -8.58 12.14
CA SER A 239 -0.32 -9.80 12.92
C SER A 239 -0.52 -10.99 11.97
N MET A 240 -0.10 -12.19 12.40
CA MET A 240 -0.26 -13.41 11.60
C MET A 240 -1.73 -13.67 11.23
N ASP A 241 -2.66 -13.38 12.13
CA ASP A 241 -4.10 -13.55 11.88
C ASP A 241 -4.60 -12.60 10.77
N LEU A 242 -4.11 -11.35 10.76
CA LEU A 242 -4.49 -10.37 9.74
C LEU A 242 -3.88 -10.75 8.38
N GLU A 243 -2.62 -11.21 8.36
CA GLU A 243 -1.99 -11.76 7.15
C GLU A 243 -2.79 -12.94 6.59
N ALA A 244 -3.27 -13.83 7.45
CA ALA A 244 -4.11 -14.96 7.04
C ALA A 244 -5.43 -14.48 6.41
N LYS A 245 -6.11 -13.48 6.99
CA LYS A 245 -7.33 -12.90 6.40
C LYS A 245 -7.08 -12.22 5.05
N ILE A 246 -5.92 -11.60 4.88
CA ILE A 246 -5.50 -11.02 3.59
C ILE A 246 -5.25 -12.14 2.57
N SER A 247 -4.58 -13.22 2.97
CA SER A 247 -4.37 -14.39 2.11
C SER A 247 -5.70 -15.03 1.68
N ASP A 248 -6.65 -15.21 2.60
CA ASP A 248 -7.99 -15.74 2.30
C ASP A 248 -8.71 -14.87 1.25
N TYR A 249 -8.62 -13.55 1.39
CA TYR A 249 -9.17 -12.62 0.41
C TYR A 249 -8.53 -12.79 -0.97
N LEU A 250 -7.20 -12.85 -1.05
CA LEU A 250 -6.50 -13.04 -2.32
C LEU A 250 -6.83 -14.39 -3.00
N ASN A 251 -7.04 -15.42 -2.20
CA ASN A 251 -7.44 -16.75 -2.65
C ASN A 251 -8.93 -16.81 -3.05
N SER A 252 -9.74 -15.87 -2.57
CA SER A 252 -11.16 -15.73 -2.96
C SER A 252 -11.33 -15.09 -4.35
N LEU A 253 -10.35 -14.29 -4.79
CA LEU A 253 -10.34 -13.68 -6.11
C LEU A 253 -10.15 -14.76 -7.18
N ARG A 254 -10.69 -14.52 -8.38
CA ARG A 254 -10.63 -15.46 -9.50
C ARG A 254 -9.97 -14.79 -10.69
N MET A 255 -9.00 -15.46 -11.28
CA MET A 255 -8.43 -15.05 -12.56
C MET A 255 -9.46 -15.24 -13.69
N PRO A 256 -9.50 -14.36 -14.70
CA PRO A 256 -10.32 -14.54 -15.89
C PRO A 256 -10.01 -15.88 -16.54
N LYS A 257 -11.03 -16.69 -16.87
CA LYS A 257 -10.82 -18.02 -17.46
C LYS A 257 -10.38 -17.95 -18.92
N ASP A 258 -10.92 -16.98 -19.63
CA ASP A 258 -10.65 -16.72 -21.04
C ASP A 258 -9.53 -15.69 -21.19
N GLY A 259 -8.99 -15.59 -22.39
CA GLY A 259 -7.91 -14.69 -22.75
C GLY A 259 -6.72 -15.41 -23.38
N MET A 260 -5.77 -14.61 -23.83
CA MET A 260 -4.56 -15.03 -24.49
C MET A 260 -3.68 -15.85 -23.55
N SER A 261 -3.23 -17.00 -24.02
CA SER A 261 -2.16 -17.79 -23.39
C SER A 261 -0.82 -17.04 -23.46
N PRO A 262 0.16 -17.38 -22.59
CA PRO A 262 1.51 -16.81 -22.70
C PRO A 262 2.15 -17.04 -24.08
N GLN A 263 1.86 -18.17 -24.72
CA GLN A 263 2.36 -18.53 -26.05
C GLN A 263 1.75 -17.64 -27.14
N GLU A 264 0.42 -17.46 -27.13
CA GLU A 264 -0.26 -16.55 -28.05
C GLU A 264 0.22 -15.10 -27.85
N TYR A 265 0.46 -14.69 -26.60
CA TYR A 265 1.04 -13.39 -26.27
C TYR A 265 2.41 -13.20 -26.91
N CYS A 266 3.31 -14.17 -26.76
CA CYS A 266 4.65 -14.07 -27.35
C CYS A 266 4.60 -14.07 -28.88
N GLN A 267 3.65 -14.78 -29.49
CA GLN A 267 3.45 -14.78 -30.94
C GLN A 267 2.90 -13.43 -31.42
N GLU A 268 1.85 -12.92 -30.78
CA GLU A 268 1.18 -11.67 -31.16
C GLU A 268 2.14 -10.48 -31.04
N PHE A 269 2.86 -10.37 -29.93
CA PHE A 269 3.77 -9.25 -29.68
C PHE A 269 5.21 -9.53 -30.12
N LYS A 270 5.47 -10.67 -30.77
CA LYS A 270 6.81 -11.07 -31.23
C LYS A 270 7.86 -11.02 -30.10
N ASP A 271 7.46 -11.47 -28.91
CA ASP A 271 8.35 -11.56 -27.74
C ASP A 271 9.22 -12.82 -27.81
N GLU A 272 10.22 -12.75 -28.68
CA GLU A 272 11.20 -13.83 -28.87
C GLU A 272 12.03 -14.13 -27.60
N VAL A 273 12.16 -13.16 -26.69
CA VAL A 273 12.95 -13.32 -25.46
C VAL A 273 12.18 -14.15 -24.46
N LEU A 274 10.93 -13.81 -24.19
CA LEU A 274 10.08 -14.52 -23.25
C LEU A 274 9.72 -15.91 -23.79
N ALA A 275 9.51 -16.05 -25.10
CA ALA A 275 9.22 -17.32 -25.76
C ALA A 275 10.26 -18.42 -25.48
N ARG A 276 11.53 -18.06 -25.24
CA ARG A 276 12.60 -19.02 -24.88
C ARG A 276 12.36 -19.77 -23.57
N TYR A 277 11.48 -19.24 -22.72
CA TYR A 277 11.18 -19.77 -21.39
C TYR A 277 9.75 -20.31 -21.31
N LEU A 278 9.08 -20.48 -22.44
CA LEU A 278 7.76 -21.08 -22.53
C LEU A 278 7.88 -22.52 -23.04
N ASP A 279 7.23 -23.44 -22.33
CA ASP A 279 7.01 -24.80 -22.79
C ASP A 279 5.55 -25.22 -22.53
N ASP A 280 5.23 -26.50 -22.75
CA ASP A 280 3.90 -27.06 -22.54
C ASP A 280 3.42 -27.00 -21.07
N ARG A 281 4.34 -26.78 -20.12
CA ARG A 281 4.07 -26.64 -18.68
C ARG A 281 3.84 -25.19 -18.27
N GLY A 282 4.13 -24.23 -19.15
CA GLY A 282 3.95 -22.80 -18.92
C GLY A 282 5.27 -22.02 -18.93
N LEU A 283 5.31 -20.94 -18.15
CA LEU A 283 6.46 -20.04 -18.06
C LEU A 283 7.47 -20.53 -17.01
N ASP A 284 8.67 -20.88 -17.47
CA ASP A 284 9.84 -21.09 -16.60
C ASP A 284 10.42 -19.74 -16.14
N ILE A 285 9.71 -19.13 -15.19
CA ILE A 285 10.12 -17.86 -14.59
C ILE A 285 11.42 -17.98 -13.79
N ASN A 286 11.76 -19.16 -13.29
CA ASN A 286 12.99 -19.37 -12.52
C ASN A 286 14.21 -19.16 -13.41
N SER A 287 14.27 -19.86 -14.54
CA SER A 287 15.35 -19.69 -15.52
C SER A 287 15.39 -18.27 -16.09
N TRP A 288 14.21 -17.67 -16.37
CA TRP A 288 14.14 -16.29 -16.85
C TRP A 288 14.75 -15.31 -15.84
N LEU A 289 14.46 -15.44 -14.54
CA LEU A 289 15.00 -14.55 -13.49
C LEU A 289 16.52 -14.65 -13.36
N ILE A 290 17.07 -15.87 -13.44
CA ILE A 290 18.52 -16.11 -13.42
C ILE A 290 19.18 -15.43 -14.62
N ASP A 291 18.67 -15.67 -15.82
CA ASP A 291 19.22 -15.10 -17.04
C ASP A 291 18.99 -13.59 -17.14
N HIS A 292 17.91 -13.07 -16.55
CA HIS A 292 17.66 -11.63 -16.45
C HIS A 292 18.69 -10.95 -15.55
N LYS A 293 19.02 -11.55 -14.40
CA LYS A 293 20.10 -11.08 -13.50
C LYS A 293 21.45 -11.05 -14.22
N ASP A 294 21.71 -12.06 -15.04
CA ASP A 294 22.93 -12.18 -15.87
C ASP A 294 22.89 -11.38 -17.18
N ARG A 295 21.85 -10.57 -17.41
CA ARG A 295 21.66 -9.73 -18.61
C ARG A 295 21.58 -10.51 -19.94
N LYS A 296 21.08 -11.75 -19.92
CA LYS A 296 20.87 -12.62 -21.09
C LYS A 296 19.46 -12.52 -21.69
N THR A 297 18.59 -11.72 -21.10
CA THR A 297 17.23 -11.42 -21.61
C THR A 297 17.19 -10.16 -22.49
N GLY A 298 18.22 -9.92 -23.30
CA GLY A 298 18.26 -8.80 -24.24
C GLY A 298 17.62 -9.14 -25.59
N TYR A 299 17.09 -8.15 -26.29
CA TYR A 299 16.48 -8.28 -27.64
C TYR A 299 17.48 -8.02 -28.78
N GLY A 300 18.77 -8.18 -28.53
CA GLY A 300 19.84 -7.95 -29.51
C GLY A 300 20.13 -6.48 -29.84
N ASN A 301 19.33 -5.53 -29.34
CA ASN A 301 19.54 -4.08 -29.50
C ASN A 301 19.20 -3.32 -28.20
N GLN A 302 19.40 -2.00 -28.21
CA GLN A 302 19.06 -1.12 -27.08
C GLN A 302 17.64 -0.52 -27.18
N GLU A 303 16.99 -0.68 -28.32
CA GLU A 303 15.66 -0.13 -28.62
C GLU A 303 14.56 -0.89 -27.89
N THR A 304 14.77 -2.17 -27.58
CA THR A 304 13.83 -3.01 -26.85
C THR A 304 14.48 -3.65 -25.63
N ARG A 305 13.81 -3.57 -24.47
CA ARG A 305 14.32 -4.05 -23.18
C ARG A 305 13.27 -4.88 -22.45
N ALA A 306 13.69 -6.01 -21.89
CA ALA A 306 12.83 -6.86 -21.08
C ALA A 306 12.47 -6.17 -19.77
N MET A 307 11.24 -6.40 -19.31
CA MET A 307 10.65 -5.84 -18.11
C MET A 307 9.96 -6.93 -17.29
N ILE A 308 10.06 -6.81 -15.98
CA ILE A 308 9.29 -7.58 -15.02
C ILE A 308 8.81 -6.64 -13.91
N GLY A 309 7.59 -6.87 -13.47
CA GLY A 309 6.84 -6.02 -12.58
C GLY A 309 6.08 -4.92 -13.30
N PRO A 310 5.17 -4.22 -12.59
CA PRO A 310 4.33 -3.20 -13.19
C PRO A 310 5.14 -2.02 -13.71
N LEU A 311 4.62 -1.32 -14.72
CA LEU A 311 5.29 -0.16 -15.32
C LEU A 311 5.67 0.93 -14.31
N TYR A 312 4.85 1.10 -13.26
CA TYR A 312 5.05 2.08 -12.20
C TYR A 312 6.05 1.65 -11.09
N ASP A 313 6.58 0.42 -11.15
CA ASP A 313 7.64 -0.02 -10.24
C ASP A 313 8.92 0.84 -10.41
N ASN A 314 9.74 0.92 -9.36
CA ASN A 314 10.88 1.83 -9.31
C ASN A 314 11.89 1.62 -10.46
N ASN A 315 12.24 0.37 -10.78
CA ASN A 315 13.21 0.10 -11.85
C ASN A 315 12.60 0.37 -13.24
N ASN A 316 11.32 0.06 -13.38
CA ASN A 316 10.58 0.19 -14.64
C ASN A 316 10.33 1.66 -14.99
N ARG A 317 9.91 2.49 -14.02
CA ARG A 317 9.74 3.94 -14.22
C ARG A 317 11.06 4.65 -14.52
N ILE A 318 12.19 4.19 -13.96
CA ILE A 318 13.51 4.75 -14.29
C ILE A 318 13.87 4.41 -15.74
N THR A 319 13.62 3.16 -16.15
CA THR A 319 13.89 2.72 -17.53
C THR A 319 13.05 3.50 -18.54
N LEU A 320 11.73 3.59 -18.32
CA LEU A 320 10.84 4.41 -19.14
C LEU A 320 11.27 5.89 -19.13
N GLY A 321 11.56 6.43 -17.95
CA GLY A 321 11.99 7.82 -17.80
C GLY A 321 13.24 8.18 -18.59
N ARG A 322 14.23 7.27 -18.68
CA ARG A 322 15.44 7.45 -19.51
C ARG A 322 15.13 7.35 -21.00
N MET A 323 14.28 6.40 -21.40
CA MET A 323 13.87 6.28 -22.81
C MET A 323 13.09 7.51 -23.27
N LEU A 324 12.24 8.08 -22.41
CA LEU A 324 11.55 9.34 -22.69
C LEU A 324 12.51 10.53 -22.77
N GLU A 325 13.48 10.64 -21.85
CA GLU A 325 14.51 11.69 -21.91
C GLU A 325 15.36 11.63 -23.19
N ASP A 326 15.56 10.44 -23.75
CA ASP A 326 16.24 10.29 -25.02
C ASP A 326 15.35 10.68 -26.20
N LEU A 327 14.08 10.25 -26.21
CA LEU A 327 13.12 10.59 -27.26
C LEU A 327 12.80 12.08 -27.30
N SER A 328 12.72 12.73 -26.13
CA SER A 328 12.31 14.13 -26.04
C SER A 328 13.32 15.11 -26.61
N LYS A 329 14.58 14.68 -26.83
CA LYS A 329 15.61 15.48 -27.51
C LYS A 329 15.24 15.82 -28.96
N ASP A 330 14.44 14.97 -29.59
CA ASP A 330 14.01 15.12 -30.98
C ASP A 330 12.58 15.70 -31.08
N TRP A 331 11.92 15.98 -29.95
CA TRP A 331 10.57 16.54 -29.95
C TRP A 331 10.59 18.04 -30.26
N PRO A 332 9.71 18.53 -31.15
CA PRO A 332 9.58 19.96 -31.39
C PRO A 332 9.17 20.71 -30.12
N GLU A 333 9.67 21.94 -29.96
CA GLU A 333 9.33 22.80 -28.81
C GLU A 333 7.82 23.00 -28.71
N GLY A 334 7.29 22.94 -27.48
CA GLY A 334 5.86 23.14 -27.22
C GLY A 334 4.96 21.95 -27.58
N THR A 335 5.51 20.81 -28.01
CA THR A 335 4.71 19.60 -28.25
C THR A 335 4.21 18.97 -26.96
N ILE A 336 3.00 18.42 -27.02
CA ILE A 336 2.34 17.73 -25.91
C ILE A 336 1.95 16.35 -26.43
N HIS A 337 2.44 15.31 -25.76
CA HIS A 337 2.20 13.92 -26.11
C HIS A 337 1.14 13.30 -25.19
N SER A 338 0.44 12.30 -25.73
CA SER A 338 -0.54 11.52 -25.00
C SER A 338 -0.14 10.05 -24.97
N ALA A 339 -0.25 9.44 -23.80
CA ALA A 339 -0.09 8.01 -23.60
C ALA A 339 -1.46 7.34 -23.43
N LEU A 340 -1.67 6.25 -24.17
CA LEU A 340 -2.82 5.37 -24.10
C LEU A 340 -2.45 4.13 -23.28
N TRP A 341 -3.28 3.77 -22.31
CA TRP A 341 -3.03 2.61 -21.44
C TRP A 341 -4.20 1.63 -21.50
N LEU A 342 -4.08 0.60 -22.33
CA LEU A 342 -5.02 -0.52 -22.33
C LEU A 342 -4.85 -1.31 -21.03
N SER A 343 -5.92 -1.34 -20.26
CA SER A 343 -5.98 -2.05 -18.98
C SER A 343 -6.01 -3.57 -19.14
N SER A 344 -5.55 -4.29 -18.12
CA SER A 344 -5.67 -5.75 -18.07
C SER A 344 -6.94 -6.19 -17.33
N SER A 345 -7.45 -7.36 -17.68
CA SER A 345 -8.60 -8.02 -17.06
C SER A 345 -8.31 -8.62 -15.67
N VAL A 346 -7.05 -8.58 -15.21
CA VAL A 346 -6.69 -9.19 -13.93
C VAL A 346 -7.32 -8.46 -12.73
N PRO A 347 -7.75 -9.16 -11.67
CA PRO A 347 -8.59 -8.58 -10.62
C PRO A 347 -7.96 -7.42 -9.84
N LEU A 348 -6.63 -7.36 -9.80
CA LEU A 348 -5.85 -6.39 -9.02
C LEU A 348 -5.06 -5.43 -9.94
N TRP A 349 -5.48 -5.27 -11.20
CA TRP A 349 -4.88 -4.30 -12.11
C TRP A 349 -4.96 -2.88 -11.53
N ALA A 350 -3.87 -2.13 -11.62
CA ALA A 350 -3.74 -0.77 -11.08
C ALA A 350 -4.09 -0.61 -9.57
N ALA A 351 -4.11 -1.70 -8.81
CA ALA A 351 -4.34 -1.70 -7.36
C ALA A 351 -3.06 -1.36 -6.59
N ASN A 352 -2.47 -0.19 -6.85
CA ASN A 352 -1.35 0.33 -6.06
C ASN A 352 -1.60 1.80 -5.71
N GLY A 353 -1.62 2.12 -4.41
CA GLY A 353 -1.98 3.46 -3.94
C GLY A 353 -0.94 4.52 -4.29
N THR A 354 0.33 4.30 -3.98
CA THR A 354 1.35 5.38 -4.05
C THR A 354 2.12 5.39 -5.36
N LEU A 355 2.66 4.24 -5.79
CA LEU A 355 3.58 4.15 -6.93
C LEU A 355 2.89 4.50 -8.24
N LEU A 356 1.65 4.05 -8.44
CA LEU A 356 0.89 4.34 -9.66
C LEU A 356 0.59 5.84 -9.82
N SER A 357 0.11 6.50 -8.77
CA SER A 357 -0.18 7.94 -8.82
C SER A 357 1.09 8.77 -9.04
N ASP A 358 2.19 8.41 -8.36
CA ASP A 358 3.48 9.06 -8.58
C ASP A 358 4.02 8.83 -10.00
N PHE A 359 3.85 7.62 -10.54
CA PHE A 359 4.21 7.30 -11.92
C PHE A 359 3.41 8.18 -12.89
N CYS A 360 2.09 8.21 -12.79
CA CYS A 360 1.27 9.02 -13.69
C CYS A 360 1.66 10.50 -13.64
N ARG A 361 1.85 11.06 -12.44
CA ARG A 361 2.25 12.46 -12.27
C ARG A 361 3.61 12.77 -12.92
N LYS A 362 4.63 11.95 -12.64
CA LYS A 362 6.00 12.16 -13.15
C LYS A 362 6.12 11.87 -14.65
N THR A 363 5.40 10.88 -15.16
CA THR A 363 5.40 10.55 -16.58
C THR A 363 4.67 11.62 -17.38
N ALA A 364 3.53 12.14 -16.88
CA ALA A 364 2.82 13.25 -17.53
C ALA A 364 3.70 14.51 -17.66
N GLU A 365 4.56 14.79 -16.67
CA GLU A 365 5.55 15.88 -16.74
C GLU A 365 6.61 15.65 -17.84
N LYS A 366 6.92 14.40 -18.18
CA LYS A 366 7.88 14.03 -19.23
C LYS A 366 7.26 13.89 -20.63
N LEU A 367 5.95 14.06 -20.75
CA LEU A 367 5.22 13.94 -22.02
C LEU A 367 4.90 15.31 -22.64
N SER A 368 5.62 16.37 -22.25
CA SER A 368 5.36 17.72 -22.72
C SER A 368 6.64 18.54 -22.76
N GLU A 369 6.92 19.15 -23.90
CA GLU A 369 7.94 20.20 -24.07
C GLU A 369 7.35 21.61 -23.86
N ALA A 370 6.04 21.71 -23.62
CA ALA A 370 5.36 22.98 -23.35
C ALA A 370 5.52 23.41 -21.89
N PRO A 371 5.97 24.66 -21.62
CA PRO A 371 6.10 25.18 -20.26
C PRO A 371 4.78 25.12 -19.48
N HIS A 372 4.84 24.58 -18.27
CA HIS A 372 3.69 24.47 -17.35
C HIS A 372 2.50 23.64 -17.84
N VAL A 373 2.64 22.93 -18.96
CA VAL A 373 1.63 21.99 -19.47
C VAL A 373 2.14 20.57 -19.32
N LYS A 374 1.27 19.64 -18.92
CA LYS A 374 1.60 18.22 -18.80
C LYS A 374 1.02 17.47 -19.99
N GLY A 375 1.72 16.41 -20.42
CA GLY A 375 1.16 15.45 -21.33
C GLY A 375 0.05 14.63 -20.66
N LYS A 376 -0.65 13.83 -21.45
CA LYS A 376 -1.84 13.10 -20.99
C LYS A 376 -1.55 11.62 -20.83
N ILE A 377 -2.14 11.01 -19.81
CA ILE A 377 -2.17 9.56 -19.64
C ILE A 377 -3.64 9.16 -19.52
N THR A 378 -4.07 8.28 -20.42
CA THR A 378 -5.47 7.88 -20.56
C THR A 378 -5.60 6.37 -20.45
N ALA A 379 -6.25 5.88 -19.40
CA ALA A 379 -6.65 4.48 -19.31
C ALA A 379 -7.79 4.18 -20.28
N ILE A 380 -7.70 3.04 -20.95
CA ILE A 380 -8.72 2.47 -21.82
C ILE A 380 -9.32 1.27 -21.12
N LEU A 381 -10.63 1.32 -20.87
CA LEU A 381 -11.39 0.32 -20.11
C LEU A 381 -12.58 -0.23 -20.92
N PRO A 382 -13.02 -1.46 -20.65
CA PRO A 382 -14.26 -1.98 -21.18
C PRO A 382 -15.46 -1.47 -20.36
N PHE A 383 -16.64 -1.52 -20.96
CA PHE A 383 -17.91 -1.47 -20.23
C PHE A 383 -18.95 -2.33 -20.96
N ASP A 384 -19.90 -2.89 -20.19
CA ASP A 384 -21.08 -3.55 -20.74
C ASP A 384 -22.35 -2.72 -20.47
N ASP A 385 -22.47 -2.09 -19.28
CA ASP A 385 -23.52 -1.11 -18.98
C ASP A 385 -22.91 0.25 -18.54
N LYS A 386 -23.39 1.36 -19.12
CA LYS A 386 -22.97 2.73 -18.74
C LYS A 386 -23.18 3.05 -17.26
N LYS A 387 -24.04 2.31 -16.54
CA LYS A 387 -24.17 2.40 -15.07
C LYS A 387 -22.86 2.11 -14.33
N GLU A 388 -21.95 1.36 -14.94
CA GLU A 388 -20.64 1.02 -14.38
C GLU A 388 -19.66 2.20 -14.36
N PHE A 389 -19.93 3.29 -15.10
CA PHE A 389 -19.04 4.45 -15.18
C PHE A 389 -18.75 5.06 -13.80
N GLY A 390 -19.74 5.05 -12.90
CA GLY A 390 -19.55 5.48 -11.51
C GLY A 390 -18.53 4.60 -10.78
N GLN A 391 -18.62 3.28 -10.95
CA GLN A 391 -17.71 2.32 -10.34
C GLN A 391 -16.30 2.45 -10.93
N LEU A 392 -16.16 2.49 -12.26
CA LEU A 392 -14.88 2.69 -12.95
C LEU A 392 -14.19 3.97 -12.48
N ARG A 393 -14.91 5.10 -12.49
CA ARG A 393 -14.41 6.37 -11.98
C ARG A 393 -13.97 6.23 -10.52
N SER A 394 -14.84 5.74 -9.64
CA SER A 394 -14.54 5.61 -8.20
C SER A 394 -13.30 4.76 -7.94
N THR A 395 -13.07 3.76 -8.78
CA THR A 395 -11.92 2.86 -8.71
C THR A 395 -10.65 3.59 -9.10
N TYR A 396 -10.56 4.17 -10.31
CA TYR A 396 -9.26 4.56 -10.88
C TYR A 396 -8.90 6.06 -10.81
N HIS A 397 -9.88 6.97 -10.70
CA HIS A 397 -9.65 8.41 -10.93
C HIS A 397 -8.66 9.09 -9.97
N ASN A 398 -8.44 8.53 -8.77
CA ASN A 398 -7.48 9.09 -7.82
C ASN A 398 -6.02 8.73 -8.13
N ARG A 399 -5.79 7.84 -9.11
CA ARG A 399 -4.47 7.29 -9.43
C ARG A 399 -4.11 7.44 -10.90
N ILE A 400 -5.09 7.36 -11.81
CA ILE A 400 -4.91 7.56 -13.24
C ILE A 400 -5.66 8.83 -13.66
N PRO A 401 -5.00 9.81 -14.30
CA PRO A 401 -5.58 11.12 -14.63
C PRO A 401 -6.86 11.05 -15.47
N ASN A 402 -6.85 10.26 -16.54
CA ASN A 402 -7.95 10.21 -17.50
C ASN A 402 -8.36 8.76 -17.76
N GLY A 403 -9.64 8.57 -18.07
CA GLY A 403 -10.21 7.28 -18.40
C GLY A 403 -11.26 7.37 -19.48
N ILE A 404 -11.07 6.60 -20.54
CA ILE A 404 -12.04 6.39 -21.60
C ILE A 404 -12.50 4.94 -21.59
N ALA A 405 -13.74 4.70 -22.04
CA ALA A 405 -14.32 3.37 -22.09
C ALA A 405 -14.95 3.04 -23.44
N PHE A 406 -14.80 1.78 -23.85
CA PHE A 406 -15.37 1.20 -25.07
C PHE A 406 -16.19 -0.05 -24.74
N GLU A 407 -17.18 -0.36 -25.58
CA GLU A 407 -18.12 -1.47 -25.32
C GLU A 407 -17.44 -2.84 -25.46
N GLY A 408 -17.80 -3.77 -24.59
CA GLY A 408 -17.42 -5.19 -24.65
C GLY A 408 -16.25 -5.56 -23.74
N SER A 409 -16.53 -6.44 -22.77
CA SER A 409 -15.56 -6.97 -21.81
C SER A 409 -14.35 -7.70 -22.43
N ASP A 410 -14.46 -8.20 -23.66
CA ASP A 410 -13.39 -8.83 -24.44
C ASP A 410 -12.31 -7.85 -24.96
N LEU A 411 -12.48 -6.53 -24.71
CA LEU A 411 -11.45 -5.53 -24.97
C LEU A 411 -10.21 -5.76 -24.11
N GLN A 412 -10.39 -6.17 -22.86
CA GLN A 412 -9.30 -6.52 -21.97
C GLN A 412 -8.88 -7.97 -22.14
N ASP A 413 -7.64 -8.23 -21.75
CA ASP A 413 -7.07 -9.57 -21.76
C ASP A 413 -6.10 -9.70 -20.56
N ARG A 414 -5.36 -10.81 -20.44
CA ARG A 414 -4.35 -11.00 -19.39
C ARG A 414 -3.05 -10.22 -19.66
N PHE A 415 -3.05 -9.28 -20.60
CA PHE A 415 -1.95 -8.36 -20.82
C PHE A 415 -2.41 -6.90 -20.66
N GLU A 416 -1.47 -5.99 -20.56
CA GLU A 416 -1.68 -4.55 -20.66
C GLU A 416 -0.77 -3.93 -21.74
N ILE A 417 -1.20 -2.80 -22.30
CA ILE A 417 -0.41 -2.01 -23.26
C ILE A 417 -0.33 -0.57 -22.78
N PHE A 418 0.87 -0.02 -22.67
CA PHE A 418 1.10 1.41 -22.50
C PHE A 418 1.77 1.96 -23.77
N LEU A 419 1.08 2.79 -24.53
CA LEU A 419 1.49 3.26 -25.85
C LEU A 419 1.58 4.78 -25.87
N ILE A 420 2.72 5.30 -26.30
CA ILE A 420 2.87 6.68 -26.77
C ILE A 420 2.96 6.58 -28.30
N PRO A 421 1.91 6.96 -29.04
CA PRO A 421 1.81 6.72 -30.48
C PRO A 421 3.07 7.18 -31.25
N GLY A 422 3.59 6.29 -32.09
CA GLY A 422 4.79 6.55 -32.91
C GLY A 422 6.12 6.66 -32.16
N GLN A 423 6.14 6.60 -30.83
CA GLN A 423 7.34 6.90 -30.02
C GLN A 423 7.81 5.72 -29.19
N LEU A 424 6.91 5.15 -28.39
CA LEU A 424 7.28 4.15 -27.38
C LEU A 424 6.09 3.28 -27.03
N ALA A 425 6.32 2.00 -26.81
CA ALA A 425 5.29 1.10 -26.30
C ALA A 425 5.85 0.17 -25.21
N VAL A 426 5.00 -0.18 -24.26
CA VAL A 426 5.20 -1.24 -23.27
C VAL A 426 4.07 -2.22 -23.46
N VAL A 427 4.39 -3.51 -23.48
CA VAL A 427 3.40 -4.58 -23.45
C VAL A 427 3.81 -5.58 -22.38
N GLN A 428 2.89 -5.94 -21.48
CA GLN A 428 3.18 -6.83 -20.35
C GLN A 428 2.07 -7.86 -20.20
N TYR A 429 2.44 -9.14 -20.16
CA TYR A 429 1.58 -10.23 -19.76
C TYR A 429 1.55 -10.37 -18.24
N HIS A 430 0.37 -10.54 -17.65
CA HIS A 430 0.20 -10.78 -16.22
C HIS A 430 0.17 -12.28 -15.94
N PHE A 431 1.34 -12.88 -15.72
CA PHE A 431 1.40 -14.28 -15.29
C PHE A 431 1.07 -14.41 -13.81
N GLN A 432 0.54 -15.56 -13.44
CA GLN A 432 0.18 -15.92 -12.07
C GLN A 432 1.29 -16.80 -11.49
N PRO A 433 2.09 -16.33 -10.52
CA PRO A 433 3.19 -17.13 -9.97
C PRO A 433 2.71 -18.38 -9.19
N SER A 434 1.52 -18.33 -8.60
CA SER A 434 0.90 -19.44 -7.83
C SER A 434 -0.59 -19.50 -8.08
N ASP A 435 -1.09 -20.71 -8.35
CA ASP A 435 -2.50 -20.98 -8.63
C ASP A 435 -3.42 -20.72 -7.41
N ASP A 436 -2.86 -20.64 -6.21
CA ASP A 436 -3.62 -20.44 -4.97
C ASP A 436 -4.19 -19.03 -4.82
N SER A 437 -3.68 -18.05 -5.58
CA SER A 437 -3.96 -16.64 -5.38
C SER A 437 -4.04 -15.87 -6.70
N ALA A 438 -5.01 -14.98 -6.86
CA ALA A 438 -5.16 -14.16 -8.08
C ALA A 438 -4.12 -13.03 -8.24
N ALA A 439 -3.05 -13.07 -7.46
CA ALA A 439 -1.99 -12.08 -7.50
C ALA A 439 -1.06 -12.37 -8.68
N THR A 440 -0.84 -11.36 -9.54
CA THR A 440 -0.06 -11.52 -10.77
C THR A 440 1.23 -10.70 -10.76
N VAL A 441 2.17 -11.10 -11.61
CA VAL A 441 3.39 -10.35 -11.90
C VAL A 441 3.39 -10.00 -13.39
N PRO A 442 3.43 -8.71 -13.76
CA PRO A 442 3.59 -8.32 -15.16
C PRO A 442 4.98 -8.69 -15.70
N ILE A 443 5.06 -9.22 -16.92
CA ILE A 443 6.32 -9.51 -17.62
C ILE A 443 6.17 -9.22 -19.11
N GLY A 444 7.20 -8.67 -19.73
CA GLY A 444 7.17 -8.36 -21.16
C GLY A 444 8.32 -7.43 -21.51
N TYR A 445 8.05 -6.39 -22.30
CA TYR A 445 9.09 -5.47 -22.74
C TYR A 445 8.60 -4.03 -22.95
N ILE A 446 9.57 -3.12 -22.95
CA ILE A 446 9.45 -1.74 -23.44
C ILE A 446 10.25 -1.59 -24.72
N THR A 447 9.71 -0.88 -25.70
CA THR A 447 10.34 -0.68 -27.00
C THR A 447 10.15 0.74 -27.53
N ARG A 448 11.18 1.26 -28.19
CA ARG A 448 11.12 2.42 -29.09
C ARG A 448 11.48 2.06 -30.54
N ASP A 449 11.66 0.76 -30.82
CA ASP A 449 11.82 0.25 -32.19
C ASP A 449 10.55 0.59 -33.01
N PRO A 450 10.67 1.38 -34.10
CA PRO A 450 9.50 1.88 -34.82
C PRO A 450 8.60 0.79 -35.39
N VAL A 451 9.18 -0.35 -35.80
CA VAL A 451 8.42 -1.48 -36.37
C VAL A 451 7.58 -2.15 -35.28
N ARG A 452 8.16 -2.41 -34.10
CA ARG A 452 7.42 -2.97 -32.95
C ARG A 452 6.38 -1.99 -32.40
N VAL A 453 6.71 -0.70 -32.32
CA VAL A 453 5.75 0.34 -31.87
C VAL A 453 4.56 0.39 -32.82
N ALA A 454 4.78 0.43 -34.14
CA ALA A 454 3.70 0.43 -35.13
C ALA A 454 2.85 -0.86 -35.08
N HIS A 455 3.49 -2.02 -34.83
CA HIS A 455 2.77 -3.29 -34.66
C HIS A 455 1.83 -3.25 -33.45
N ILE A 456 2.32 -2.81 -32.29
CA ILE A 456 1.52 -2.69 -31.05
C ILE A 456 0.40 -1.66 -31.21
N ASP A 457 0.68 -0.56 -31.90
CA ASP A 457 -0.31 0.46 -32.21
C ASP A 457 -1.45 -0.09 -33.09
N ASN A 458 -1.11 -0.78 -34.18
CA ASN A 458 -2.08 -1.43 -35.05
C ASN A 458 -2.92 -2.48 -34.31
N PHE A 459 -2.28 -3.26 -33.44
CA PHE A 459 -2.99 -4.21 -32.58
C PHE A 459 -4.01 -3.50 -31.68
N LEU A 460 -3.62 -2.41 -31.00
CA LEU A 460 -4.54 -1.64 -30.16
C LEU A 460 -5.70 -1.06 -30.98
N ASN A 461 -5.43 -0.51 -32.18
CA ASN A 461 -6.48 -0.03 -33.07
C ASN A 461 -7.45 -1.15 -33.45
N SER A 462 -6.94 -2.33 -33.82
CA SER A 462 -7.77 -3.48 -34.16
C SER A 462 -8.66 -3.95 -33.00
N ARG A 463 -8.15 -3.86 -31.75
CA ARG A 463 -8.93 -4.18 -30.54
C ARG A 463 -10.04 -3.17 -30.28
N LEU A 464 -9.87 -1.91 -30.66
CA LEU A 464 -10.86 -0.85 -30.47
C LEU A 464 -11.88 -0.76 -31.62
N SER A 465 -11.50 -1.18 -32.83
CA SER A 465 -12.36 -1.17 -34.02
C SER A 465 -13.66 -1.94 -33.79
N GLY A 466 -14.78 -1.35 -34.22
CA GLY A 466 -16.10 -1.99 -34.17
C GLY A 466 -16.81 -1.95 -32.81
N ARG A 467 -16.24 -1.30 -31.78
CA ARG A 467 -16.83 -1.19 -30.42
C ARG A 467 -17.71 0.05 -30.19
N GLY A 468 -18.16 0.68 -31.27
CA GLY A 468 -18.99 1.90 -31.21
C GLY A 468 -18.20 3.15 -30.78
N GLU A 469 -18.92 4.13 -30.24
CA GLU A 469 -18.35 5.39 -29.74
C GLU A 469 -17.67 5.18 -28.39
N GLY A 470 -16.47 5.73 -28.22
CA GLY A 470 -15.78 5.75 -26.92
C GLY A 470 -16.31 6.86 -26.01
N PHE A 471 -16.34 6.62 -24.70
CA PHE A 471 -16.85 7.59 -23.73
C PHE A 471 -15.75 8.04 -22.77
N VAL A 472 -15.67 9.35 -22.48
CA VAL A 472 -14.85 9.87 -21.37
C VAL A 472 -15.58 9.58 -20.05
N VAL A 473 -15.00 8.70 -19.23
CA VAL A 473 -15.55 8.30 -17.93
C VAL A 473 -15.08 9.23 -16.81
N TRP A 474 -13.82 9.66 -16.86
CA TRP A 474 -13.27 10.72 -16.02
C TRP A 474 -12.09 11.40 -16.71
N SER A 475 -11.81 12.63 -16.30
CA SER A 475 -10.70 13.46 -16.79
C SER A 475 -10.26 14.39 -15.66
N GLU A 476 -8.97 14.72 -15.62
CA GLU A 476 -8.46 15.82 -14.80
C GLU A 476 -8.80 17.19 -15.40
N ASP A 477 -8.99 17.24 -16.73
CA ASP A 477 -9.46 18.42 -17.46
C ASP A 477 -10.98 18.56 -17.31
N SER A 478 -11.50 19.80 -17.38
CA SER A 478 -12.95 20.06 -17.40
C SER A 478 -13.64 19.59 -18.69
N GLU A 479 -12.86 19.34 -19.74
CA GLU A 479 -13.32 18.97 -21.06
C GLU A 479 -13.67 17.48 -21.13
N LYS A 480 -14.80 17.18 -21.77
CA LYS A 480 -15.33 15.81 -21.91
C LYS A 480 -15.24 15.26 -23.33
N ASP A 481 -14.59 15.99 -24.23
CA ASP A 481 -14.39 15.54 -25.61
C ASP A 481 -13.33 14.44 -25.65
N ILE A 482 -13.65 13.30 -26.25
CA ILE A 482 -12.73 12.16 -26.37
C ILE A 482 -11.52 12.50 -27.25
N THR A 483 -11.63 13.45 -28.17
CA THR A 483 -10.53 13.90 -29.04
C THR A 483 -9.38 14.55 -28.26
N ASN A 484 -9.63 14.97 -27.02
CA ASN A 484 -8.60 15.46 -26.11
C ASN A 484 -7.80 14.36 -25.42
N HIS A 485 -8.22 13.10 -25.55
CA HIS A 485 -7.65 11.95 -24.85
C HIS A 485 -7.13 10.89 -25.82
N MET A 486 -7.58 10.94 -27.08
CA MET A 486 -7.17 10.07 -28.16
C MET A 486 -7.18 10.86 -29.48
N GLU A 487 -6.14 10.69 -30.30
CA GLU A 487 -5.97 11.43 -31.56
C GLU A 487 -7.17 11.27 -32.49
N LYS A 488 -7.57 12.37 -33.15
CA LYS A 488 -8.74 12.40 -34.03
C LYS A 488 -8.62 11.39 -35.18
N ASP A 489 -7.46 11.32 -35.81
CA ASP A 489 -7.20 10.39 -36.92
C ASP A 489 -7.37 8.93 -36.48
N ARG A 490 -6.98 8.62 -35.23
CA ARG A 490 -7.20 7.30 -34.63
C ARG A 490 -8.68 7.01 -34.39
N LEU A 491 -9.43 7.98 -33.85
CA LEU A 491 -10.88 7.86 -33.67
C LEU A 491 -11.59 7.60 -35.00
N GLU A 492 -11.22 8.34 -36.04
CA GLU A 492 -11.75 8.16 -37.40
C GLU A 492 -11.38 6.78 -37.97
N LEU A 493 -10.16 6.28 -37.74
CA LEU A 493 -9.74 4.93 -38.15
C LEU A 493 -10.56 3.83 -37.45
N ILE A 494 -10.75 3.95 -36.13
CA ILE A 494 -11.50 2.99 -35.31
C ILE A 494 -12.99 2.95 -35.73
N GLN A 495 -13.55 4.12 -36.05
CA GLN A 495 -14.95 4.26 -36.49
C GLN A 495 -15.16 3.85 -37.95
N SER A 496 -14.27 4.20 -38.87
CA SER A 496 -14.37 3.81 -40.29
C SER A 496 -14.26 2.30 -40.50
N SER A 497 -13.46 1.62 -39.67
CA SER A 497 -13.33 0.16 -39.66
C SER A 497 -14.63 -0.55 -39.25
N SER A 498 -15.57 0.14 -38.59
CA SER A 498 -16.90 -0.40 -38.23
C SER A 498 -17.90 -0.41 -39.40
N LEU A 499 -17.60 0.30 -40.49
CA LEU A 499 -18.44 0.38 -41.70
C LEU A 499 -18.07 -0.67 -42.77
N GLY A 500 -17.10 -1.54 -42.51
CA GLY A 500 -16.66 -2.60 -43.41
C GLY A 500 -16.85 -4.00 -42.82
N PHE A 501 -17.72 -4.78 -43.47
CA PHE A 501 -18.10 -6.19 -43.25
C PHE A 501 -19.27 -6.46 -42.29
N PRO A 502 -20.38 -7.04 -42.78
CA PRO A 502 -21.35 -7.66 -41.88
C PRO A 502 -20.70 -8.89 -41.24
N MET A 503 -20.68 -8.93 -39.90
CA MET A 503 -20.50 -10.18 -39.17
C MET A 503 -21.69 -11.11 -39.47
N THR A 504 -21.54 -11.95 -40.50
CA THR A 504 -22.40 -13.12 -40.70
C THR A 504 -21.55 -14.37 -40.81
N SER A 505 -21.39 -15.07 -39.67
CA SER A 505 -21.44 -16.53 -39.68
C SER A 505 -21.92 -17.06 -38.31
N GLN A 506 -23.19 -16.81 -37.99
CA GLN A 506 -23.90 -17.80 -37.18
C GLN A 506 -24.05 -19.07 -38.03
N VAL A 507 -23.15 -20.03 -37.84
CA VAL A 507 -23.37 -21.39 -38.32
C VAL A 507 -24.53 -21.97 -37.50
N LYS A 508 -25.75 -21.86 -38.03
CA LYS A 508 -26.90 -22.64 -37.55
C LYS A 508 -26.63 -24.12 -37.85
N LEU A 509 -26.15 -24.85 -36.84
CA LEU A 509 -26.19 -26.31 -36.81
C LEU A 509 -27.65 -26.77 -36.85
N THR A 510 -28.14 -27.05 -38.06
CA THR A 510 -29.45 -27.66 -38.26
C THR A 510 -29.29 -29.17 -38.07
N ILE A 511 -29.60 -29.65 -36.87
CA ILE A 511 -29.68 -31.10 -36.59
C ILE A 511 -30.90 -31.66 -37.34
N ARG A 512 -30.66 -32.36 -38.45
CA ARG A 512 -31.69 -33.17 -39.13
C ARG A 512 -31.98 -34.41 -38.27
N LYS A 513 -33.18 -34.49 -37.71
CA LYS A 513 -33.69 -35.75 -37.11
C LYS A 513 -33.85 -36.81 -38.23
N PRO A 514 -33.48 -38.08 -37.98
CA PRO A 514 -33.73 -39.15 -38.95
C PRO A 514 -35.23 -39.48 -39.02
N PRO A 515 -35.71 -40.02 -40.15
CA PRO A 515 -37.13 -40.31 -40.34
C PRO A 515 -37.54 -41.49 -39.45
N ARG A 516 -38.69 -41.34 -38.79
CA ARG A 516 -39.39 -42.45 -38.13
C ARG A 516 -39.75 -43.49 -39.17
N LYS A 517 -39.21 -44.71 -39.05
CA LYS A 517 -39.78 -45.90 -39.68
C LYS A 517 -41.04 -46.30 -38.91
N TRP A 518 -42.09 -46.60 -39.66
CA TRP A 518 -43.36 -47.12 -39.17
C TRP A 518 -43.19 -48.54 -38.63
#